data_AF-A0A0Q9N2K1-F1
#
_entry.id   AF-A0A0Q9N2K1-F1
#
_cell.length_a   1.000
_cell.length_b   1.000
_cell.length_c   1.000
_cell.angle_alpha   90.00
_cell.angle_beta   90.00
_cell.angle_gamma   90.00
#
_symmetry.space_group_name_H-M   'P 1'
#
loop_
_entity.id
_entity.type
_entity.pdbx_description
1 polymer ?
#
loop_
_entity_poly.entity_id
_entity_poly.type
_entity_poly.pdbx_seq_one_letter_code
_entity_poly.pdbx_strand_id
1 'polypeptide(L)' 'MLLHNFGEDTVKVSGRAGPEDGPSRAFRGASLLDLLGGDNVPLEPDGGFTVELGPYGYRWFRVHKPGDRLAP' A
#
# COMPACT_ATOMS: atom_id res chain seq x y z
N MET A 1 -4.24 -1.99 5.66
CA MET A 1 -5.04 -1.97 4.42
C MET A 1 -5.08 -3.37 3.85
N LEU A 2 -6.24 -3.82 3.39
CA LEU A 2 -6.44 -5.12 2.75
C LEU A 2 -6.88 -4.87 1.31
N LEU A 3 -6.18 -5.48 0.35
CA LEU A 3 -6.61 -5.52 -1.04
C LEU A 3 -6.88 -6.97 -1.42
N HIS A 4 -7.96 -7.21 -2.15
CA HIS A 4 -8.31 -8.53 -2.66
C HIS A 4 -8.84 -8.38 -4.07
N ASN A 5 -8.29 -9.17 -4.98
CA ASN A 5 -8.86 -9.41 -6.29
C ASN A 5 -9.78 -10.63 -6.16
N PHE A 6 -11.09 -10.48 -6.39
CA PHE A 6 -12.02 -11.60 -6.38
C PHE A 6 -12.28 -12.17 -7.79
N GLY A 7 -11.60 -11.64 -8.81
CA GLY A 7 -11.71 -12.09 -10.19
C GLY A 7 -10.63 -13.10 -10.60
N GLU A 8 -10.84 -13.69 -11.78
CA GLU A 8 -9.94 -14.68 -12.39
C GLU A 8 -8.81 -14.06 -13.23
N ASP A 9 -8.88 -12.76 -13.49
CA ASP A 9 -7.85 -12.02 -14.22
C ASP A 9 -6.93 -11.25 -13.29
N THR A 10 -5.73 -10.91 -13.76
CA THR A 10 -4.84 -9.98 -13.06
C THR A 10 -5.39 -8.56 -13.14
N VAL A 11 -5.40 -7.85 -12.02
CA VAL A 11 -5.92 -6.47 -11.93
C VAL A 11 -4.88 -5.51 -11.37
N LYS A 12 -4.89 -4.27 -11.87
CA LYS A 12 -4.18 -3.15 -11.26
C LYS A 12 -5.13 -2.33 -10.41
N VAL A 13 -4.77 -2.15 -9.15
CA VAL A 13 -5.53 -1.38 -8.16
C VAL A 13 -4.73 -0.13 -7.81
N SER A 14 -5.35 1.03 -7.99
CA SER A 14 -4.79 2.31 -7.54
C SER A 14 -5.61 2.87 -6.40
N GLY A 15 -4.96 3.54 -5.47
CA GLY A 15 -5.61 4.16 -4.33
C GLY A 15 -4.73 5.19 -3.66
N ARG A 16 -5.25 5.77 -2.57
CA ARG A 16 -4.52 6.69 -1.70
C ARG A 16 -4.59 6.21 -0.27
N ALA A 17 -3.46 6.18 0.42
CA ALA A 17 -3.39 5.87 1.84
C ALA A 17 -3.68 7.13 2.67
N GLY A 18 -4.52 7.00 3.70
CA GLY A 18 -4.83 8.10 4.62
C GLY A 18 -6.10 8.88 4.26
N PRO A 19 -6.42 9.93 5.03
CA PRO A 19 -7.60 10.76 4.80
C PRO A 19 -7.46 11.59 3.52
N GLU A 20 -8.59 11.86 2.86
CA GLU A 20 -8.64 12.64 1.62
C GLU A 20 -8.11 14.07 1.82
N ASP A 21 -8.42 14.69 2.97
CA ASP A 21 -7.98 16.04 3.37
C ASP A 21 -6.62 16.06 4.10
N GLY A 22 -5.82 14.98 3.97
CA GLY A 22 -4.50 14.92 4.57
C GLY A 22 -3.50 15.92 3.95
N PRO A 23 -2.44 16.34 4.69
CA PRO A 23 -1.40 17.18 4.11
C PRO A 23 -0.76 16.51 2.88
N SER A 24 -0.56 17.25 1.80
CA SER A 24 -0.08 16.73 0.49
C SER A 24 1.30 16.06 0.51
N ARG A 25 2.04 16.14 1.62
CA ARG A 25 3.37 15.54 1.79
C ARG A 25 3.46 14.63 3.02
N ALA A 26 2.32 14.26 3.61
CA ALA A 26 2.26 13.46 4.84
C ALA A 26 2.85 12.04 4.70
N PHE A 27 3.09 11.59 3.46
CA PHE A 27 3.61 10.26 3.13
C PHE A 27 4.95 10.29 2.39
N ARG A 28 5.64 11.44 2.36
CA ARG A 28 6.98 11.54 1.75
C ARG A 28 7.92 10.50 2.36
N GLY A 29 8.45 9.61 1.53
CA GLY A 29 9.37 8.54 1.94
C GLY A 29 8.70 7.38 2.67
N ALA A 30 7.37 7.33 2.71
CA ALA A 30 6.63 6.22 3.28
C ALA A 30 6.47 5.06 2.27
N SER A 31 6.13 3.89 2.78
CA SER A 31 5.82 2.71 1.98
C SER A 31 4.67 1.91 2.58
N LEU A 32 4.05 1.05 1.76
CA LEU A 32 3.19 -0.03 2.19
C LEU A 32 4.06 -1.28 2.38
N LEU A 33 4.21 -1.72 3.63
CA LEU A 33 4.87 -2.97 3.95
C LEU A 33 3.91 -4.13 3.77
N ASP A 34 4.29 -5.11 2.97
CA ASP A 34 3.49 -6.34 2.83
C ASP A 34 3.70 -7.22 4.06
N LEU A 35 2.59 -7.53 4.74
CA LEU A 35 2.59 -8.30 5.98
C LEU A 35 2.60 -9.81 5.77
N LEU A 36 2.42 -10.26 4.53
CA LEU A 36 2.38 -11.67 4.13
C LEU A 36 3.66 -12.09 3.39
N GLY A 37 4.68 -11.23 3.37
CA GLY A 37 6.00 -11.52 2.81
C GLY A 37 6.16 -11.18 1.33
N GLY A 38 5.23 -10.45 0.73
CA GLY A 38 5.40 -9.88 -0.61
C GLY A 38 6.28 -8.62 -0.65
N ASP A 39 6.39 -8.00 -1.82
CA ASP A 39 7.19 -6.79 -2.01
C ASP A 39 6.57 -5.54 -1.38
N ASN A 40 7.38 -4.69 -0.75
CA ASN A 40 6.91 -3.40 -0.27
C ASN A 40 6.60 -2.46 -1.45
N VAL A 41 5.58 -1.61 -1.29
CA VAL A 41 5.15 -0.67 -2.34
C VAL A 41 5.44 0.76 -1.88
N PRO A 42 6.29 1.53 -2.57
CA PRO A 42 6.54 2.92 -2.22
C PRO A 42 5.27 3.75 -2.37
N LEU A 43 5.06 4.69 -1.45
CA LEU A 43 3.97 5.66 -1.56
C LEU A 43 4.47 6.94 -2.22
N GLU A 44 3.61 7.53 -3.05
CA GLU A 44 3.77 8.92 -3.48
C GLU A 44 3.67 9.87 -2.26
N PRO A 45 4.18 11.13 -2.35
CA PRO A 45 4.17 12.04 -1.22
C PRO A 45 2.79 12.32 -0.62
N ASP A 46 1.74 12.21 -1.44
CA ASP A 46 0.33 12.38 -1.08
C ASP A 46 -0.35 11.08 -0.63
N GLY A 47 0.39 9.97 -0.57
CA GLY A 47 -0.09 8.65 -0.20
C GLY A 47 -0.61 7.82 -1.37
N GLY A 48 -0.50 8.29 -2.61
CA GLY A 48 -0.88 7.53 -3.80
C GLY A 48 -0.08 6.23 -3.97
N PHE A 49 -0.72 5.20 -4.50
CA PHE A 49 -0.08 3.93 -4.84
C PHE A 49 -0.79 3.20 -5.99
N THR A 50 -0.07 2.29 -6.64
CA THR A 50 -0.62 1.29 -7.57
C THR A 50 -0.03 -0.08 -7.25
N VAL A 51 -0.87 -1.11 -7.23
CA VAL A 51 -0.49 -2.49 -6.95
C VAL A 51 -1.14 -3.42 -7.97
N GLU A 52 -0.41 -4.42 -8.42
CA GLU A 52 -0.95 -5.51 -9.23
C GLU A 52 -1.33 -6.71 -8.33
N LEU A 53 -2.50 -7.29 -8.59
CA LEU A 53 -3.00 -8.48 -7.92
C LEU A 53 -3.31 -9.53 -8.98
N GLY A 54 -2.67 -10.69 -8.88
CA GLY A 54 -3.00 -11.85 -9.71
C GLY A 54 -4.42 -12.37 -9.47
N PRO A 55 -4.86 -13.38 -10.23
CA PRO A 55 -6.16 -14.04 -10.07
C PRO A 55 -6.38 -14.48 -8.63
N TYR A 56 -7.53 -14.10 -8.05
CA TYR A 56 -7.87 -14.38 -6.65
C TYR A 56 -6.82 -13.93 -5.61
N GLY A 57 -5.90 -13.05 -6.00
CA GLY A 57 -4.78 -12.60 -5.18
C GLY A 57 -5.20 -11.61 -4.10
N TYR A 58 -4.50 -11.62 -2.99
CA TYR A 58 -4.73 -10.71 -1.88
C TYR A 58 -3.42 -10.22 -1.28
N ARG A 59 -3.42 -9.00 -0.74
CA ARG A 59 -2.26 -8.40 -0.07
C ARG A 59 -2.71 -7.64 1.16
N TRP A 60 -1.95 -7.79 2.24
CA TRP A 60 -2.15 -7.05 3.49
C TRP A 60 -1.00 -6.11 3.71
N PHE A 61 -1.31 -4.83 3.82
CA PHE A 61 -0.32 -3.79 3.96
C PHE A 61 -0.43 -3.04 5.28
N ARG A 62 0.72 -2.69 5.84
CA ARG A 62 0.88 -1.64 6.86
C ARG A 62 1.55 -0.43 6.24
N VAL A 63 1.04 0.78 6.49
CA VAL A 63 1.78 2.00 6.17
C VAL A 63 2.97 2.11 7.12
N HIS A 64 4.15 2.29 6.56
CA HIS A 64 5.38 2.55 7.29
C HIS A 64 5.95 3.90 6.86
N LYS A 65 6.10 4.80 7.83
CA LYS A 65 6.67 6.13 7.63
C LYS A 65 8.14 6.17 8.08
N PRO A 66 8.95 7.09 7.53
CA PRO A 66 10.30 7.31 8.04
C PRO A 66 10.27 7.57 9.56
N GLY A 67 11.08 6.81 10.31
CA GLY A 67 11.16 6.90 11.78
C GLY A 67 10.20 5.96 12.52
N ASP A 68 9.29 5.26 11.83
CA ASP A 68 8.53 4.18 12.43
C ASP A 68 9.47 3.04 12.81
N ARG A 69 9.38 2.57 14.05
CA ARG A 69 10.11 1.37 14.46
C ARG A 69 9.40 0.14 13.86
N LEU A 70 10.13 -0.66 13.10
CA LEU A 70 9.67 -2.00 12.74
C LEU A 70 9.53 -2.82 14.03
N ALA A 71 8.42 -3.54 14.19
CA ALA A 71 8.28 -4.44 15.33
C ALA A 71 9.47 -5.42 15.33
N PRO A 72 10.06 -5.71 16.51
CA PRO A 72 11.24 -6.57 16.62
C PRO A 72 10.98 -8.00 16.12
#